data_AF-A0A7Y1UNF6-F1
#
_entry.id   AF-A0A7Y1UNF6-F1
#
_cell.length_a   1.000
_cell.length_b   1.000
_cell.length_c   1.000
_cell.angle_alpha   90.00
_cell.angle_beta   90.00
_cell.angle_gamma   90.00
#
_symmetry.space_group_name_H-M   'P 1'
#
loop_
_entity.id
_entity.type
_entity.pdbx_description
1 polymer ?
#
loop_
_entity_poly.entity_id
_entity_poly.type
_entity_poly.pdbx_seq_one_letter_code
_entity_poly.pdbx_strand_id
1 'polypeptide(L)'
;MHVVFGTGALGSAVIEELVTRGESVRAVNRRGQGDLPAGVELRAGDVHDHAFAAAAMQGAEVVYFALNPPYHLWLDQFPGLQESVLDGAIAAGAKLVVLENLYLYGAPQTPALTEDHPVAAH
;
A
#
# COMPACT_ATOMS: atom_id res chain seq x y z
N MET A 1 -14.14 7.13 0.90
CA MET A 1 -13.77 5.76 0.43
C MET A 1 -12.29 5.50 0.70
N HIS A 2 -11.95 4.29 1.15
CA HIS A 2 -10.58 3.85 1.44
C HIS A 2 -10.09 2.92 0.32
N VAL A 3 -8.90 3.19 -0.23
CA VAL A 3 -8.30 2.36 -1.29
C VAL A 3 -7.04 1.68 -0.76
N VAL A 4 -7.01 0.34 -0.77
CA VAL A 4 -5.88 -0.44 -0.29
C VAL A 4 -5.20 -1.14 -1.46
N PHE A 5 -3.97 -0.73 -1.76
CA PHE A 5 -3.13 -1.40 -2.75
C PHE A 5 -2.36 -2.55 -2.10
N GLY A 6 -2.68 -3.77 -2.52
CA GLY A 6 -2.12 -5.00 -1.98
C GLY A 6 -3.11 -5.72 -1.08
N THR A 7 -3.24 -7.03 -1.31
CA THR A 7 -4.08 -7.94 -0.51
C THR A 7 -3.23 -9.06 0.08
N GLY A 8 -1.99 -8.73 0.47
CA GLY A 8 -1.15 -9.58 1.32
C GLY A 8 -1.50 -9.39 2.80
N ALA A 9 -0.74 -10.01 3.70
CA ALA A 9 -1.05 -10.03 5.14
C ALA A 9 -1.39 -8.64 5.74
N LEU A 10 -0.55 -7.64 5.48
CA LEU A 10 -0.77 -6.28 5.98
C LEU A 10 -1.99 -5.60 5.34
N GLY A 11 -2.12 -5.71 4.01
CA GLY A 11 -3.25 -5.12 3.29
C GLY A 11 -4.60 -5.73 3.71
N SER A 12 -4.66 -7.05 3.84
CA SER A 12 -5.87 -7.75 4.31
C SER A 12 -6.26 -7.35 5.73
N ALA A 13 -5.29 -7.24 6.66
CA ALA A 13 -5.59 -6.78 8.02
C ALA A 13 -6.15 -5.34 8.06
N VAL A 14 -5.63 -4.45 7.21
CA VAL A 14 -6.17 -3.08 7.06
C VAL A 14 -7.58 -3.12 6.47
N ILE A 15 -7.81 -3.92 5.43
CA ILE A 15 -9.13 -4.08 4.79
C ILE A 15 -10.15 -4.58 5.82
N GLU A 16 -9.82 -5.62 6.59
CA GLU A 16 -10.68 -6.18 7.63
C GLU A 16 -11.07 -5.13 8.67
N GLU A 17 -10.09 -4.40 9.22
CA GLU A 17 -10.34 -3.37 10.23
C GLU A 17 -11.22 -2.23 9.69
N LEU A 18 -10.98 -1.79 8.45
CA LEU A 18 -11.80 -0.77 7.80
C LEU A 18 -13.25 -1.23 7.61
N VAL A 19 -13.45 -2.48 7.17
CA VAL A 19 -14.80 -3.06 7.03
C VAL A 19 -15.49 -3.19 8.38
N THR A 20 -14.78 -3.61 9.44
CA THR A 20 -15.32 -3.67 10.81
C THR A 20 -15.80 -2.31 11.30
N ARG A 21 -15.16 -1.22 10.86
CA ARG A 21 -15.58 0.16 11.16
C ARG A 21 -16.74 0.67 10.30
N GLY A 22 -17.19 -0.12 9.32
CA GLY A 22 -18.26 0.25 8.39
C GLY A 22 -17.79 1.14 7.24
N GLU A 23 -16.49 1.20 6.98
CA GLU A 23 -15.94 2.02 5.90
C GLU A 23 -16.13 1.37 4.52
N SER A 24 -16.28 2.20 3.50
CA SER A 24 -16.28 1.74 2.10
C SER A 24 -14.84 1.48 1.64
N VAL A 25 -14.55 0.24 1.25
CA VAL A 25 -13.19 -0.22 0.89
C VAL A 25 -13.13 -0.69 -0.55
N ARG A 26 -12.11 -0.21 -1.26
CA ARG A 26 -11.65 -0.76 -2.54
C ARG A 26 -10.28 -1.40 -2.35
N ALA A 27 -10.18 -2.70 -2.58
CA ALA A 27 -8.92 -3.41 -2.63
C ALA A 27 -8.39 -3.45 -4.07
N VAL A 28 -7.08 -3.31 -4.24
CA VAL A 28 -6.42 -3.40 -5.54
C VAL A 28 -5.34 -4.47 -5.50
N ASN A 29 -5.40 -5.43 -6.42
CA ASN A 29 -4.32 -6.38 -6.61
C ASN A 29 -4.18 -6.80 -8.09
N ARG A 30 -3.08 -7.47 -8.43
CA ARG A 30 -2.77 -7.79 -9.84
C ARG A 30 -3.72 -8.80 -10.47
N ARG A 31 -4.30 -9.72 -9.68
CA ARG A 31 -5.00 -10.90 -10.20
C ARG A 31 -6.52 -10.84 -10.08
N GLY A 32 -7.08 -9.89 -9.34
CA GLY A 32 -8.50 -9.85 -9.02
C GLY A 32 -8.96 -11.05 -8.19
N GLN A 33 -8.08 -11.60 -7.35
CA GLN A 33 -8.36 -12.77 -6.52
C GLN A 33 -7.94 -12.51 -5.08
N GLY A 34 -8.65 -13.12 -4.14
CA GLY A 34 -8.36 -13.04 -2.70
C GLY A 34 -9.61 -13.33 -1.90
N ASP A 35 -9.44 -13.87 -0.69
CA ASP A 35 -10.52 -13.95 0.28
C ASP A 35 -10.63 -12.58 0.96
N LEU A 36 -11.70 -11.85 0.66
CA LEU A 36 -11.94 -10.49 1.15
C LEU A 36 -13.31 -10.42 1.81
N PRO A 37 -13.48 -9.58 2.85
CA PRO A 37 -14.79 -9.37 3.47
C PRO A 37 -15.87 -8.97 2.46
N ALA A 38 -17.11 -9.34 2.75
CA ALA A 38 -18.25 -8.98 1.92
C ALA A 38 -18.39 -7.45 1.79
N GLY A 39 -18.70 -6.98 0.58
CA GLY A 39 -18.87 -5.55 0.29
C GLY A 39 -17.59 -4.80 -0.09
N VAL A 40 -16.42 -5.43 -0.02
CA VAL A 40 -15.17 -4.86 -0.55
C VAL A 40 -15.20 -4.87 -2.08
N GLU A 41 -14.95 -3.72 -2.71
CA GLU A 41 -14.75 -3.62 -4.15
C GLU A 41 -13.35 -4.12 -4.49
N LEU A 42 -13.22 -5.20 -5.27
CA LEU A 42 -11.91 -5.67 -5.74
C LEU A 42 -11.63 -5.21 -7.16
N ARG A 43 -10.54 -4.46 -7.36
CA ARG A 43 -10.03 -4.07 -8.68
C ARG A 43 -8.77 -4.85 -9.03
N ALA A 44 -8.83 -5.50 -10.20
CA ALA A 44 -7.70 -6.19 -10.80
C ALA A 44 -6.94 -5.24 -11.74
N GLY A 45 -5.61 -5.16 -11.59
CA GLY A 45 -4.78 -4.47 -12.57
C GLY A 45 -3.34 -4.27 -12.12
N ASP A 46 -2.51 -3.77 -13.03
CA ASP A 46 -1.11 -3.50 -12.77
C ASP A 46 -0.92 -2.06 -12.29
N VAL A 47 -0.32 -1.89 -11.13
CA VAL A 47 -0.06 -0.57 -10.53
C VAL A 47 1.08 0.14 -11.25
N HIS A 48 1.93 -0.57 -12.02
CA HIS A 48 2.88 0.10 -12.91
C HIS A 48 2.20 0.87 -14.05
N ASP A 49 0.93 0.60 -14.34
CA ASP A 49 0.12 1.46 -15.21
C ASP A 49 -0.43 2.63 -14.38
N HIS A 50 0.16 3.82 -14.58
CA HIS A 50 -0.24 5.04 -13.87
C HIS A 50 -1.70 5.43 -14.13
N ALA A 51 -2.22 5.17 -15.34
CA ALA A 51 -3.60 5.47 -15.67
C ALA A 51 -4.55 4.55 -14.90
N PHE A 52 -4.21 3.25 -14.80
CA PHE A 52 -4.92 2.32 -13.96
C PHE A 52 -4.86 2.72 -12.49
N ALA A 53 -3.68 3.03 -11.96
CA ALA A 53 -3.50 3.41 -10.56
C ALA A 53 -4.36 4.64 -10.20
N ALA A 54 -4.30 5.70 -11.02
CA ALA A 54 -5.12 6.89 -10.87
C ALA A 54 -6.63 6.57 -10.92
N ALA A 55 -7.07 5.75 -11.87
CA ALA A 55 -8.46 5.32 -11.97
C ALA A 55 -8.92 4.49 -10.76
N ALA A 56 -8.04 3.67 -10.19
CA ALA A 56 -8.31 2.90 -8.99
C ALA A 56 -8.46 3.79 -7.74
N MET A 57 -7.82 4.96 -7.72
CA MET A 57 -7.86 5.95 -6.63
C MET A 57 -8.96 7.01 -6.77
N GLN A 58 -9.72 7.02 -7.86
CA GLN A 58 -10.81 7.99 -8.03
C GLN A 58 -11.82 7.92 -6.88
N GLY A 59 -12.04 9.07 -6.22
CA GLY A 59 -12.93 9.21 -5.06
C GLY A 59 -12.35 8.71 -3.74
N ALA A 60 -11.06 8.38 -3.69
CA ALA A 60 -10.38 7.98 -2.46
C ALA A 60 -10.23 9.18 -1.52
N GLU A 61 -10.49 8.96 -0.23
CA GLU A 61 -10.13 9.89 0.86
C GLU A 61 -8.79 9.49 1.48
N VAL A 62 -8.53 8.18 1.55
CA VAL A 62 -7.28 7.59 2.05
C VAL A 62 -6.84 6.47 1.12
N VAL A 63 -5.56 6.46 0.81
CA VAL A 63 -4.87 5.43 0.02
C VAL A 63 -3.84 4.74 0.91
N TYR A 64 -3.87 3.42 0.96
CA TYR A 64 -2.93 2.58 1.70
C TYR A 64 -2.01 1.87 0.72
N PHE A 65 -0.72 2.16 0.78
CA PHE A 65 0.31 1.45 0.05
C PHE A 65 0.77 0.25 0.87
N ALA A 66 0.33 -0.94 0.50
CA ALA A 66 0.74 -2.22 1.09
C ALA A 66 1.31 -3.18 0.03
N LEU A 67 1.90 -2.61 -1.03
CA LEU A 67 2.52 -3.36 -2.13
C LEU A 67 3.97 -3.66 -1.79
N ASN A 68 4.42 -4.86 -2.16
CA ASN A 68 5.83 -5.21 -2.18
C ASN A 68 6.08 -6.13 -3.40
N PRO A 69 7.05 -5.83 -4.27
CA PRO A 69 7.47 -6.78 -5.30
C PRO A 69 8.29 -7.90 -4.65
N PRO A 70 8.56 -9.00 -5.39
CA PRO A 70 9.52 -10.00 -4.94
C PRO A 70 10.87 -9.37 -4.61
N TYR A 71 11.53 -9.79 -3.52
CA TYR A 71 12.77 -9.17 -3.04
C TYR A 71 13.89 -9.07 -4.09
N HIS A 72 14.01 -10.05 -5.00
CA HIS A 72 15.01 -10.04 -6.05
C HIS A 72 14.74 -9.01 -7.18
N LEU A 73 13.55 -8.39 -7.19
CA LEU A 73 13.13 -7.36 -8.14
C LEU A 73 12.91 -6.01 -7.45
N TRP A 74 13.27 -5.90 -6.17
CA TRP A 74 12.86 -4.76 -5.35
C TRP A 74 13.48 -3.46 -5.85
N LEU A 75 14.77 -3.49 -6.21
CA LEU A 75 15.47 -2.33 -6.78
C LEU A 75 14.83 -1.84 -8.10
N ASP A 76 14.37 -2.76 -8.94
CA ASP A 76 13.85 -2.42 -10.27
C ASP A 76 12.37 -2.03 -10.25
N GLN A 77 11.56 -2.64 -9.36
CA GLN A 77 10.09 -2.48 -9.39
C GLN A 77 9.56 -1.54 -8.33
N PHE A 78 10.19 -1.46 -7.16
CA PHE A 78 9.60 -0.71 -6.04
C PHE A 78 9.45 0.78 -6.31
N PRO A 79 10.47 1.47 -6.87
CA PRO A 79 10.36 2.90 -7.13
C PRO A 79 9.16 3.23 -8.02
N GLY A 80 8.96 2.47 -9.12
CA GLY A 80 7.83 2.68 -10.02
C GLY A 80 6.47 2.39 -9.38
N LEU A 81 6.38 1.42 -8.46
CA LEU A 81 5.15 1.20 -7.69
C LEU A 81 4.85 2.38 -6.76
N GLN A 82 5.87 2.89 -6.07
CA GLN A 82 5.74 4.01 -5.14
C GLN A 82 5.35 5.29 -5.88
N GLU A 83 6.02 5.61 -7.00
CA GLU A 83 5.73 6.75 -7.85
C GLU A 83 4.29 6.73 -8.37
N SER A 84 3.85 5.60 -8.93
CA SER A 84 2.49 5.47 -9.47
C SER A 84 1.40 5.68 -8.43
N VAL A 85 1.56 5.12 -7.22
CA VAL A 85 0.59 5.30 -6.13
C VAL A 85 0.64 6.73 -5.58
N LEU A 86 1.84 7.31 -5.43
CA LEU A 86 2.01 8.68 -4.96
C LEU A 86 1.33 9.68 -5.90
N ASP A 87 1.61 9.60 -7.20
CA ASP A 87 1.05 10.48 -8.21
C ASP A 87 -0.49 10.40 -8.25
N GLY A 88 -1.03 9.18 -8.21
CA GLY A 88 -2.48 9.01 -8.21
C GLY A 88 -3.14 9.44 -6.89
N ALA A 89 -2.47 9.31 -5.75
CA ALA A 89 -2.96 9.83 -4.47
C ALA A 89 -2.99 11.37 -4.47
N ILE A 90 -1.95 12.01 -5.03
CA ILE A 90 -1.90 13.46 -5.26
C ILE A 90 -3.08 13.90 -6.16
N ALA A 91 -3.26 13.22 -7.29
CA ALA A 91 -4.33 13.54 -8.24
C ALA A 91 -5.74 13.37 -7.64
N ALA A 92 -5.92 12.40 -6.75
CA ALA A 92 -7.17 12.19 -6.03
C ALA A 92 -7.38 13.16 -4.86
N GLY A 93 -6.34 13.88 -4.41
CA GLY A 93 -6.36 14.68 -3.20
C GLY A 93 -6.48 13.82 -1.92
N ALA A 94 -6.03 12.57 -1.98
CA ALA A 94 -6.19 11.59 -0.92
C ALA A 94 -5.00 11.60 0.06
N LYS A 95 -5.25 11.23 1.32
CA LYS A 95 -4.17 10.97 2.28
C LYS A 95 -3.47 9.66 1.91
N LEU A 96 -2.15 9.69 1.76
CA LEU A 96 -1.35 8.48 1.56
C LEU A 96 -0.84 7.95 2.90
N VAL A 97 -1.08 6.65 3.15
CA VAL A 97 -0.54 5.87 4.26
C VAL A 97 0.34 4.78 3.67
N VAL A 98 1.62 4.75 4.04
CA VAL A 98 2.57 3.76 3.53
C VAL A 98 2.89 2.76 4.63
N LEU A 99 2.70 1.47 4.34
CA LEU A 99 3.07 0.38 5.24
C LEU A 99 4.48 -0.08 4.86
N GLU A 100 5.44 0.25 5.71
CA GLU A 100 6.86 0.00 5.46
C GLU A 100 7.50 -0.96 6.46
N ASN A 101 8.71 -1.39 6.10
CA ASN A 101 9.57 -2.20 6.94
C ASN A 101 10.55 -1.33 7.76
N LEU A 102 11.32 -1.98 8.63
CA LEU A 102 12.30 -1.33 9.51
C LEU A 102 13.74 -1.50 9.02
N TYR A 103 13.95 -2.02 7.79
CA TYR A 103 15.28 -2.38 7.29
C TYR A 103 16.21 -1.17 7.14
N LEU A 104 15.64 0.01 6.93
CA LEU A 104 16.36 1.28 6.86
C LEU A 104 17.25 1.54 8.09
N TYR A 105 16.82 1.07 9.27
CA TYR A 105 17.55 1.30 10.52
C TYR A 105 18.75 0.37 10.73
N GLY A 106 18.89 -0.70 9.93
CA GLY A 106 19.96 -1.69 10.11
C GLY A 106 19.86 -2.43 11.45
N ALA A 107 21.01 -2.82 12.01
CA ALA A 107 21.05 -3.44 13.33
C ALA A 107 20.70 -2.40 14.42
N PRO A 108 19.81 -2.72 15.38
CA PRO A 108 19.46 -1.79 16.45
C PRO A 108 20.69 -1.33 17.23
N GLN A 109 20.87 0.00 17.34
CA GLN A 109 21.97 0.63 18.07
C GLN A 109 21.53 1.06 19.48
N THR A 110 20.21 1.07 19.73
CA THR A 110 19.59 1.36 21.03
C THR A 110 18.58 0.26 21.41
N PRO A 111 18.26 0.09 22.72
CA PRO A 111 17.28 -0.91 23.17
C PRO A 111 15.84 -0.69 22.66
N ALA A 112 15.50 0.56 22.35
CA ALA A 112 14.23 0.94 21.75
C ALA A 112 14.45 1.48 20.35
N LEU A 113 13.65 1.02 19.39
CA LEU A 113 13.60 1.57 18.04
C LEU A 113 12.54 2.68 18.02
N THR A 114 12.95 3.90 17.69
CA THR A 114 12.08 5.08 17.53
C THR A 114 12.28 5.67 16.14
N GLU A 115 11.43 6.60 15.75
CA GLU A 115 11.50 7.31 14.47
C GLU A 115 12.81 8.12 14.31
N ASP A 116 13.46 8.48 15.42
CA ASP A 116 14.74 9.19 15.45
C ASP A 116 15.97 8.25 15.39
N HIS A 117 15.77 6.93 15.25
CA HIS A 117 16.89 5.99 15.19
C HIS A 117 17.76 6.24 13.93
N PRO A 118 19.09 6.15 14.02
CA PRO A 118 19.96 6.34 12.85
C PRO A 118 19.60 5.42 11.69
N VAL A 119 19.63 5.98 10.47
CA VAL A 119 19.58 5.23 9.21
C VAL A 119 20.94 4.60 8.97
N ALA A 120 21.01 3.27 9.04
CA ALA A 120 22.27 2.51 9.01
C ALA A 120 22.12 1.17 8.26
N ALA A 121 21.27 1.14 7.23
CA ALA A 121 21.15 -0.01 6.34
C ALA A 121 22.50 -0.34 5.68
N HIS A 122 22.77 -1.64 5.53
CA HIS A 122 24.01 -2.20 4.96
C HIS A 122 23.83 -2.63 3.51
#